data_AF-A0A3S0E1P5-F1
#
_entry.id   AF-A0A3S0E1P5-F1
#
_cell.length_a   1.000
_cell.length_b   1.000
_cell.length_c   1.000
_cell.angle_alpha   90.00
_cell.angle_beta   90.00
_cell.angle_gamma   90.00
#
_symmetry.space_group_name_H-M   'P 1'
#
loop_
_entity.id
_entity.type
_entity.pdbx_description
1 polymer ?
#
loop_
_entity_poly.entity_id
_entity_poly.type
_entity_poly.pdbx_seq_one_letter_code
_entity_poly.pdbx_strand_id
1 'polypeptide(L)'
;MSIDQRRSPRVEFFLVPAEHEQLPVWIFKPEGLADARAGIVVNLSEEGLQILIAAEPSLDAQHYELRLLLGEDDGVPLFSAAVRLVWSRPLSRIVQVGGFEFESANSQAEEFLRTQTAQITARKWVRCVLVERMTALA
;
A
#
# COMPACT_ATOMS: atom_id res chain seq x y z
N MET A 1 -15.94 -17.08 -15.79
CA MET A 1 -15.20 -15.80 -15.87
C MET A 1 -15.72 -14.92 -14.75
N SER A 2 -14.87 -14.50 -13.81
CA SER A 2 -15.29 -13.58 -12.76
C SER A 2 -15.52 -12.21 -13.38
N ILE A 3 -16.72 -11.66 -13.22
CA ILE A 3 -17.02 -10.28 -13.61
C ILE A 3 -16.23 -9.38 -12.66
N ASP A 4 -15.42 -8.48 -13.20
CA ASP A 4 -14.71 -7.47 -12.41
C ASP A 4 -15.74 -6.51 -11.79
N GLN A 5 -15.88 -6.52 -10.46
CA GLN A 5 -16.85 -5.71 -9.71
C GLN A 5 -16.23 -4.42 -9.16
N ARG A 6 -15.05 -4.01 -9.66
CA ARG A 6 -14.40 -2.78 -9.21
C ARG A 6 -15.24 -1.55 -9.58
N ARG A 7 -15.37 -0.64 -8.61
CA ARG A 7 -16.07 0.64 -8.75
C ARG A 7 -15.17 1.75 -9.32
N SER A 8 -13.87 1.66 -9.09
CA SER A 8 -12.88 2.66 -9.53
C SER A 8 -11.74 2.02 -10.34
N PRO A 9 -11.22 2.71 -11.37
CA PRO A 9 -10.04 2.26 -12.09
C PRO A 9 -8.81 2.29 -11.18
N ARG A 10 -7.83 1.42 -11.46
CA ARG A 10 -6.58 1.29 -10.70
C ARG A 10 -5.39 1.65 -11.56
N VAL A 11 -4.46 2.39 -10.97
CA VAL A 11 -3.12 2.59 -11.52
C VAL A 11 -2.21 1.53 -10.91
N GLU A 12 -1.59 0.71 -11.75
CA GLU A 12 -0.62 -0.31 -11.35
C GLU A 12 0.77 0.32 -11.26
N PHE A 13 1.45 0.13 -10.13
CA PHE A 13 2.85 0.53 -9.94
C PHE A 13 3.83 -0.63 -10.21
N PHE A 14 3.31 -1.84 -10.40
CA PHE A 14 4.06 -3.08 -10.59
C PHE A 14 3.60 -3.82 -11.84
N LEU A 15 4.54 -4.17 -12.71
CA LEU A 15 4.40 -5.35 -13.55
C LEU A 15 5.04 -6.49 -12.78
N VAL A 16 4.25 -7.31 -12.06
CA VAL A 16 4.75 -8.57 -11.52
C VAL A 16 4.76 -9.56 -12.69
N PRO A 17 5.93 -9.99 -13.21
CA PRO A 17 5.95 -11.02 -14.23
C PRO A 17 5.35 -12.30 -13.64
N ALA A 18 4.39 -12.89 -14.36
CA ALA A 18 4.01 -14.26 -14.08
C ALA A 18 5.22 -15.13 -14.42
N GLU A 19 5.74 -15.84 -13.40
CA GLU A 19 6.81 -16.85 -13.45
C GLU A 19 8.25 -16.35 -13.15
N HIS A 20 8.69 -16.68 -11.93
CA HIS A 20 10.08 -16.95 -11.52
C HIS A 20 11.13 -15.83 -11.40
N GLU A 21 10.79 -14.59 -11.01
CA GLU A 21 11.81 -13.63 -10.54
C GLU A 21 11.52 -13.03 -9.15
N GLN A 22 12.52 -13.13 -8.27
CA GLN A 22 12.50 -12.63 -6.90
C GLN A 22 12.46 -11.09 -6.87
N LEU A 23 11.62 -10.49 -6.02
CA LEU A 23 11.65 -9.05 -5.72
C LEU A 23 12.22 -8.81 -4.31
N PRO A 24 13.55 -8.83 -4.10
CA PRO A 24 14.14 -8.31 -2.87
C PRO A 24 14.14 -6.78 -2.94
N VAL A 25 13.04 -6.15 -2.55
CA VAL A 25 12.94 -4.69 -2.41
C VAL A 25 13.17 -4.35 -0.95
N TRP A 26 14.28 -3.67 -0.65
CA TRP A 26 14.56 -3.13 0.66
C TRP A 26 13.74 -1.86 0.85
N ILE A 27 12.77 -1.92 1.78
CA ILE A 27 11.96 -0.76 2.14
C ILE A 27 12.51 -0.22 3.46
N PHE A 28 13.26 0.87 3.38
CA PHE A 28 13.71 1.59 4.56
C PHE A 28 12.55 2.40 5.14
N LYS A 29 12.41 2.33 6.47
CA LYS A 29 11.44 3.12 7.22
C LYS A 29 12.16 4.36 7.77
N PRO A 30 11.56 5.55 7.76
CA PRO A 30 12.08 6.65 8.56
C PRO A 30 12.18 6.25 10.03
N GLU A 31 13.16 6.82 10.73
CA GLU A 31 13.51 6.46 12.12
C GLU A 31 12.31 6.52 13.08
N GLY A 32 11.46 7.54 12.96
CA GLY A 32 10.23 7.69 13.75
C GLY A 32 9.11 6.68 13.44
N LEU A 33 9.32 5.76 12.49
CA LEU A 33 8.39 4.72 12.07
C LEU A 33 9.01 3.32 12.17
N ALA A 34 9.99 3.15 13.06
CA ALA A 34 10.67 1.87 13.29
C ALA A 34 9.72 0.72 13.63
N ASP A 35 8.57 0.99 14.26
CA ASP A 35 7.56 -0.03 14.59
C ASP A 35 6.49 -0.20 13.50
N ALA A 36 6.42 0.72 12.53
CA ALA A 36 5.45 0.64 11.45
C ALA A 36 5.79 -0.51 10.50
N ARG A 37 4.78 -1.03 9.82
CA ARG A 37 4.94 -2.09 8.83
C ARG A 37 5.27 -1.48 7.47
N ALA A 38 6.47 -1.74 6.96
CA ALA A 38 6.87 -1.29 5.63
C ALA A 38 6.19 -2.10 4.54
N GLY A 39 5.71 -1.42 3.49
CA GLY A 39 5.04 -2.05 2.37
C GLY A 39 5.32 -1.35 1.05
N ILE A 40 4.87 -2.02 0.00
CA ILE A 40 5.02 -1.61 -1.38
C ILE A 40 3.63 -1.57 -2.01
N VAL A 41 3.25 -0.44 -2.60
CA VAL A 41 1.93 -0.29 -3.21
C VAL A 41 1.90 -0.95 -4.58
N VAL A 42 1.15 -2.05 -4.73
CA VAL A 42 0.98 -2.76 -6.01
C VAL A 42 0.16 -1.93 -6.99
N ASN A 43 -0.99 -1.45 -6.52
CA ASN A 43 -1.88 -0.57 -7.26
C ASN A 43 -2.67 0.32 -6.31
N LEU A 44 -3.19 1.42 -6.86
CA LEU A 44 -3.98 2.41 -6.15
C LEU A 44 -5.15 2.87 -7.03
N SER A 45 -6.27 3.10 -6.38
CA SER A 45 -7.47 3.76 -6.91
C SER A 45 -7.93 4.80 -5.91
N GLU A 46 -8.97 5.56 -6.26
CA GLU A 46 -9.59 6.54 -5.36
C GLU A 46 -10.21 5.91 -4.11
N GLU A 47 -10.70 4.66 -4.21
CA GLU A 47 -11.39 3.96 -3.12
C GLU A 47 -10.47 3.02 -2.32
N GLY A 48 -9.27 2.71 -2.80
CA GLY A 48 -8.38 1.81 -2.08
C GLY A 48 -7.16 1.37 -2.85
N LEU A 49 -6.42 0.42 -2.27
CA LEU A 49 -5.11 0.00 -2.75
C LEU A 49 -4.79 -1.46 -2.44
N GLN A 50 -3.76 -1.97 -3.11
CA GLN A 50 -3.12 -3.25 -2.79
C GLN A 50 -1.68 -3.02 -2.38
N ILE A 51 -1.22 -3.75 -1.36
CA ILE A 51 0.11 -3.60 -0.80
C ILE A 51 0.78 -4.98 -0.68
N LEU A 52 2.04 -5.06 -1.11
CA LEU A 52 2.98 -6.15 -0.77
C LEU A 52 3.68 -5.82 0.53
N ILE A 53 3.71 -6.78 1.45
CA ILE A 53 4.28 -6.61 2.79
C ILE A 53 4.92 -7.91 3.28
N ALA A 54 5.86 -7.82 4.22
CA ALA A 54 6.45 -8.99 4.87
C ALA A 54 5.36 -9.92 5.43
N ALA A 55 5.55 -11.23 5.25
CA ALA A 55 4.61 -12.26 5.72
C ALA A 55 4.47 -12.29 7.25
N GLU A 56 5.55 -11.92 7.96
CA GLU A 56 5.56 -11.87 9.42
C GLU A 56 5.91 -10.45 9.92
N PRO A 57 5.20 -9.93 10.94
CA PRO A 57 3.98 -10.51 11.54
C PRO A 57 2.79 -10.53 10.55
N SER A 58 1.73 -11.26 10.83
CA SER A 58 0.52 -11.28 9.98
C SER A 58 -0.18 -9.91 9.95
N LEU A 59 -1.04 -9.68 8.95
CA LEU A 59 -1.92 -8.50 8.92
C LEU A 59 -3.21 -8.81 9.70
N ASP A 60 -3.14 -8.66 11.02
CA ASP A 60 -4.23 -9.09 11.92
C ASP A 60 -5.16 -7.94 12.35
N ALA A 61 -4.71 -6.69 12.25
CA ALA A 61 -5.56 -5.54 12.55
C ALA A 61 -6.53 -5.25 11.40
N GLN A 62 -7.71 -4.74 11.73
CA GLN A 62 -8.70 -4.36 10.72
C GLN A 62 -8.46 -2.94 10.20
N HIS A 63 -7.88 -2.06 11.01
CA HIS A 63 -7.75 -0.62 10.75
C HIS A 63 -6.31 -0.16 10.86
N TYR A 64 -5.86 0.59 9.86
CA TYR A 64 -4.50 1.11 9.78
C TYR A 64 -4.51 2.59 9.38
N GLU A 65 -3.46 3.30 9.77
CA GLU A 65 -3.05 4.52 9.09
C GLU A 65 -2.00 4.13 8.04
N LEU A 66 -2.35 4.36 6.78
CA LEU A 66 -1.44 4.25 5.65
C LEU A 66 -0.71 5.59 5.47
N ARG A 67 0.60 5.54 5.24
CA ARG A 67 1.37 6.70 4.76
C ARG A 67 2.14 6.33 3.51
N LEU A 68 1.99 7.09 2.43
CA LEU A 68 2.73 6.87 1.18
C LEU A 68 4.03 7.66 1.16
N LEU A 69 5.13 6.99 0.80
CA LEU A 69 6.48 7.54 0.76
C LEU A 69 7.06 7.42 -0.66
N LEU A 70 7.59 8.51 -1.20
CA LEU A 70 8.42 8.48 -2.40
C LEU A 70 9.89 8.29 -2.00
N GLY A 71 10.65 7.57 -2.83
CA GLY A 71 12.05 7.18 -2.65
C GLY A 71 13.07 8.28 -2.26
N GLU A 72 12.69 9.55 -2.29
CA GLU A 72 13.62 10.68 -2.45
C GLU A 72 13.88 11.45 -1.15
N ASP A 73 12.91 11.53 -0.23
CA ASP A 73 13.08 12.07 1.12
C ASP A 73 12.33 11.18 2.10
N ASP A 74 13.06 10.26 2.74
CA ASP A 74 12.52 9.12 3.49
C ASP A 74 11.58 9.47 4.66
N GLY A 75 11.45 10.75 5.02
CA GLY A 75 10.69 11.20 6.20
C GLY A 75 9.33 11.85 5.94
N VAL A 76 9.05 12.35 4.73
CA VAL A 76 7.83 13.14 4.50
C VAL A 76 6.80 12.32 3.70
N PRO A 77 5.66 11.95 4.32
CA PRO A 77 4.60 11.27 3.60
C PRO A 77 3.94 12.22 2.61
N LEU A 78 3.68 11.71 1.41
CA LEU A 78 2.96 12.44 0.35
C LEU A 78 1.50 12.62 0.73
N PHE A 79 0.92 11.58 1.30
CA PHE A 79 -0.31 11.66 2.04
C PHE A 79 -0.41 10.53 3.06
N SER A 80 -1.29 10.76 4.04
CA SER A 80 -1.73 9.76 5.00
C SER A 80 -3.23 9.53 4.85
N ALA A 81 -3.69 8.30 5.04
CA ALA A 81 -5.10 7.96 5.03
C ALA A 81 -5.42 6.83 6.01
N ALA A 82 -6.62 6.89 6.60
CA ALA A 82 -7.17 5.75 7.32
C ALA A 82 -7.65 4.70 6.31
N VAL A 83 -7.21 3.46 6.50
CA VAL A 83 -7.54 2.34 5.63
C VAL A 83 -8.01 1.13 6.43
N ARG A 84 -8.97 0.41 5.84
CA ARG A 84 -9.50 -0.83 6.38
C ARG A 84 -8.99 -2.01 5.55
N LEU A 85 -8.49 -3.04 6.22
CA LEU A 85 -8.14 -4.30 5.58
C LEU A 85 -9.43 -5.00 5.11
N VAL A 86 -9.49 -5.34 3.82
CA VAL A 86 -10.64 -6.04 3.21
C VAL A 86 -10.31 -7.52 3.02
N TRP A 87 -9.09 -7.82 2.60
CA TRP A 87 -8.59 -9.19 2.45
C TRP A 87 -7.07 -9.20 2.54
N SER A 88 -6.53 -10.35 2.94
CA SER A 88 -5.09 -10.65 2.85
C SER A 88 -4.91 -12.06 2.32
N ARG A 89 -3.78 -12.31 1.66
CA ARG A 89 -3.37 -13.65 1.26
C ARG A 89 -1.85 -13.79 1.20
N PRO A 90 -1.29 -14.97 1.52
CA PRO A 90 0.11 -15.22 1.29
C PRO A 90 0.42 -15.18 -0.23
N LEU A 91 1.56 -14.59 -0.59
CA LEU A 91 2.09 -14.64 -1.95
C LEU A 91 3.29 -15.59 -2.03
N SER A 92 4.13 -15.58 -1.00
CA SER A 92 5.24 -16.52 -0.81
C SER A 92 5.42 -16.78 0.69
N ARG A 93 6.49 -17.49 1.08
CA ARG A 93 6.83 -17.71 2.50
C ARG A 93 7.29 -16.43 3.22
N ILE A 94 7.73 -15.42 2.48
CA ILE A 94 8.33 -14.19 3.04
C ILE A 94 7.47 -12.94 2.78
N VAL A 95 6.47 -13.02 1.90
CA VAL A 95 5.63 -11.90 1.49
C VAL A 95 4.16 -12.30 1.44
N GLN A 96 3.30 -11.40 1.90
CA GLN A 96 1.84 -11.45 1.74
C GLN A 96 1.34 -10.21 0.98
N VAL A 97 0.14 -10.31 0.41
CA VAL A 97 -0.56 -9.19 -0.23
C VAL A 97 -1.80 -8.87 0.58
N GLY A 98 -2.00 -7.59 0.90
CA GLY A 98 -3.21 -7.05 1.51
C GLY A 98 -3.96 -6.14 0.55
N GLY A 99 -5.28 -6.27 0.51
CA GLY A 99 -6.20 -5.33 -0.14
C GLY A 99 -6.87 -4.44 0.90
N PHE A 100 -6.80 -3.13 0.69
CA PHE A 100 -7.27 -2.12 1.62
C PHE A 100 -8.26 -1.17 0.95
N GLU A 101 -9.25 -0.71 1.71
CA GLU A 101 -10.22 0.32 1.31
C GLU A 101 -9.98 1.59 2.13
N PHE A 102 -10.09 2.77 1.51
CA PHE A 102 -10.05 4.04 2.23
C PHE A 102 -11.32 4.25 3.04
N GLU A 103 -11.18 4.64 4.30
CA GLU A 103 -12.33 4.90 5.17
C GLU A 103 -13.00 6.23 4.88
N SER A 104 -12.28 7.19 4.29
CA SER A 104 -12.83 8.48 3.88
C SER A 104 -13.07 8.53 2.37
N ALA A 105 -14.24 9.04 1.98
CA ALA A 105 -14.60 9.26 0.57
C ALA A 105 -13.74 10.33 -0.13
N ASN A 106 -13.08 11.20 0.64
CA ASN A 106 -12.21 12.27 0.14
C ASN A 106 -10.74 11.98 0.49
N SER A 107 -10.28 10.76 0.25
CA SER A 107 -8.87 10.45 0.42
C SER A 107 -8.03 11.34 -0.52
N GLN A 108 -6.81 11.72 -0.11
CA GLN A 108 -5.88 12.45 -0.99
C GLN A 108 -5.35 11.57 -2.14
N ALA A 109 -5.84 10.33 -2.27
CA ALA A 109 -5.42 9.39 -3.31
C ALA A 109 -5.76 9.88 -4.72
N GLU A 110 -6.93 10.48 -4.92
CA GLU A 110 -7.33 11.01 -6.23
C GLU A 110 -6.35 12.09 -6.72
N GLU A 111 -6.00 13.04 -5.84
CA GLU A 111 -5.05 14.10 -6.14
C GLU A 111 -3.62 13.59 -6.33
N PHE A 112 -3.22 12.61 -5.51
CA PHE A 112 -1.97 11.90 -5.68
C PHE A 112 -1.90 11.22 -7.05
N LEU A 113 -2.94 10.48 -7.44
CA LEU A 113 -3.01 9.82 -8.73
C LEU A 113 -2.93 10.85 -9.86
N ARG A 114 -3.67 11.97 -9.81
CA ARG A 114 -3.57 13.04 -10.82
C ARG A 114 -2.15 13.59 -10.96
N THR A 115 -1.50 13.91 -9.83
CA THR A 115 -0.21 14.61 -9.82
C THR A 115 0.95 13.66 -10.17
N GLN A 116 0.90 12.43 -9.67
CA GLN A 116 2.04 11.52 -9.69
C GLN A 116 1.96 10.48 -10.81
N THR A 117 0.79 10.20 -11.39
CA THR A 117 0.69 9.24 -12.52
C THR A 117 1.60 9.62 -13.69
N ALA A 118 1.78 10.93 -13.95
CA ALA A 118 2.71 11.40 -14.98
C ALA A 118 4.18 11.11 -14.64
N GLN A 119 4.57 11.19 -13.37
CA GLN A 119 5.96 11.01 -12.89
C GLN A 119 6.34 9.55 -12.60
N ILE A 120 5.34 8.71 -12.35
CA ILE A 120 5.49 7.29 -11.99
C ILE A 120 5.87 6.41 -13.19
N THR A 121 5.79 6.96 -14.41
CA THR A 121 6.28 6.35 -15.66
C THR A 121 7.78 6.00 -15.64
N ALA A 122 8.56 6.52 -14.68
CA ALA A 122 10.00 6.29 -14.55
C ALA A 122 10.42 5.06 -13.72
N ARG A 123 9.56 4.03 -13.54
CA ARG A 123 9.85 2.83 -12.71
C ARG A 123 10.13 3.13 -11.23
N LYS A 124 9.57 4.21 -10.68
CA LYS A 124 9.72 4.55 -9.27
C LYS A 124 8.72 3.75 -8.44
N TRP A 125 9.21 3.02 -7.46
CA TRP A 125 8.38 2.28 -6.51
C TRP A 125 7.64 3.24 -5.58
N VAL A 126 6.34 3.04 -5.40
CA VAL A 126 5.59 3.71 -4.33
C VAL A 126 5.70 2.86 -3.08
N ARG A 127 6.38 3.39 -2.07
CA ARG A 127 6.55 2.76 -0.76
C ARG A 127 5.43 3.23 0.16
N CYS A 128 5.15 2.45 1.18
CA CYS A 128 4.26 2.87 2.24
C CYS A 128 4.69 2.33 3.60
N VAL A 129 4.14 2.94 4.65
CA VAL A 129 4.10 2.33 5.97
C VAL A 129 2.65 2.17 6.42
N LEU A 130 2.37 1.09 7.13
CA LEU A 130 1.11 0.87 7.85
C LEU A 130 1.38 0.98 9.34
N VAL A 131 0.62 1.84 10.01
CA VAL A 131 0.60 1.97 11.47
C VAL A 131 -0.73 1.41 11.95
N GLU A 132 -0.69 0.42 12.83
CA GLU A 132 -1.92 -0.13 13.42
C GLU A 132 -2.65 0.95 14.22
N ARG A 133 -3.95 1.12 13.96
CA ARG A 133 -4.78 1.98 14.79
C ARG A 133 -5.45 1.10 15.83
N MET A 134 -5.04 1.25 17.08
CA MET A 134 -5.80 0.68 18.18
C MET A 134 -7.18 1.35 18.17
N THR A 135 -8.23 0.57 17.90
CA THR A 135 -9.58 1.00 18.27
C THR A 135 -9.56 1.16 19.78
N ALA A 136 -9.61 2.41 20.26
CA ALA A 136 -9.86 2.65 21.67
C ALA A 136 -11.15 1.87 22.01
N LEU A 137 -11.07 0.97 22.99
CA LEU A 137 -12.26 0.32 23.53
C LEU A 137 -13.20 1.45 23.99
N ALA A 138 -14.31 1.62 23.28
CA ALA A 138 -15.44 2.42 23.70
C ALA A 138 -16.41 1.56 24.50
#